data_AF-A0A913YBB6-F1
#
_entry.id   AF-A0A913YBB6-F1
#
_cell.length_a   1.000
_cell.length_b   1.000
_cell.length_c   1.000
_cell.angle_alpha   90.00
_cell.angle_beta   90.00
_cell.angle_gamma   90.00
#
_symmetry.space_group_name_H-M   'P 1'
#
loop_
_entity.id
_entity.type
_entity.pdbx_description
1 polymer ?
#
loop_
_entity_poly.entity_id
_entity_poly.type
_entity_poly.pdbx_seq_one_letter_code
_entity_poly.pdbx_strand_id
1 'polypeptide(L)'
;MVIKKWAKTHGINEAKDGTLSSYALTLMTIHFLQCGCKPPVLPSLQQMFPDFFSDDGNVQDLMKLDVQKFFQERNISRSQNVESLGELLLGFFQYFSNTFSWSSSVISVRLGRVYSTEFGVLPKNKYIYIEEPFDSNNVAKTVYNSENFNKIKMKISLAANKLRVSPSLKSII
;
A
#
# COMPACT_ATOMS: atom_id res chain seq x y z
N MET A 1 -1.14 -6.32 10.28
CA MET A 1 -0.65 -7.52 10.98
C MET A 1 -0.58 -8.76 10.07
N VAL A 2 -1.64 -9.12 9.33
CA VAL A 2 -1.65 -10.33 8.46
C VAL A 2 -0.75 -10.24 7.21
N ILE A 3 -0.82 -9.15 6.43
CA ILE A 3 0.01 -8.96 5.22
C ILE A 3 1.50 -8.97 5.60
N LYS A 4 1.86 -8.29 6.68
CA LYS A 4 3.23 -8.28 7.21
C LYS A 4 3.71 -9.69 7.63
N LYS A 5 2.86 -10.46 8.32
CA LYS A 5 3.17 -11.85 8.72
C LYS A 5 3.35 -12.74 7.50
N TRP A 6 2.41 -12.70 6.57
CA TRP A 6 2.46 -13.39 5.28
C TRP A 6 3.78 -13.11 4.55
N ALA A 7 4.12 -11.83 4.37
CA ALA A 7 5.33 -11.41 3.67
C ALA A 7 6.60 -11.88 4.38
N LYS A 8 6.61 -11.88 5.72
CA LYS A 8 7.73 -12.41 6.51
C LYS A 8 7.89 -13.91 6.35
N THR A 9 6.81 -14.70 6.45
CA THR A 9 6.91 -16.16 6.24
C THR A 9 7.42 -16.52 4.84
N HIS A 10 7.12 -15.68 3.85
CA HIS A 10 7.55 -15.89 2.47
C HIS A 10 8.93 -15.30 2.13
N GLY A 11 9.62 -14.70 3.11
CA GLY A 11 10.96 -14.13 2.93
C GLY A 11 10.98 -12.98 1.91
N ILE A 12 9.96 -12.13 1.93
CA ILE A 12 9.82 -10.94 1.07
C ILE A 12 9.60 -9.65 1.88
N ASN A 13 9.89 -9.68 3.18
CA ASN A 13 9.81 -8.54 4.10
C ASN A 13 11.15 -8.33 4.86
N GLU A 14 12.26 -8.28 4.12
CA GLU A 14 13.61 -8.08 4.64
C GLU A 14 14.34 -7.09 3.71
N ALA A 15 14.29 -5.81 4.06
CA ALA A 15 14.82 -4.71 3.24
C ALA A 15 16.34 -4.84 3.00
N LYS A 16 17.08 -5.32 4.01
CA LYS A 16 18.52 -5.61 3.93
C LYS A 16 18.87 -6.68 2.88
N ASP A 17 17.93 -7.58 2.59
CA ASP A 17 18.09 -8.67 1.64
C ASP A 17 17.50 -8.30 0.26
N GLY A 18 17.24 -7.00 0.04
CA GLY A 18 16.74 -6.46 -1.22
C GLY A 18 15.25 -6.75 -1.49
N THR A 19 14.45 -6.99 -0.45
CA THR A 19 13.00 -7.19 -0.56
C THR A 19 12.22 -6.01 0.05
N LEU A 20 10.90 -6.12 0.22
CA LEU A 20 10.07 -5.02 0.72
C LEU A 20 10.41 -4.72 2.18
N SER A 21 10.37 -3.45 2.55
CA SER A 21 10.37 -3.04 3.96
C SER A 21 8.97 -3.18 4.55
N SER A 22 8.88 -3.23 5.88
CA SER A 22 7.59 -3.18 6.55
C SER A 22 6.83 -1.87 6.30
N TYR A 23 7.56 -0.77 6.07
CA TYR A 23 6.95 0.51 5.69
C TYR A 23 6.34 0.47 4.29
N ALA A 24 7.07 -0.09 3.31
CA ALA A 24 6.57 -0.28 1.96
C ALA A 24 5.28 -1.14 1.94
N LEU A 25 5.25 -2.25 2.70
CA LEU A 25 4.05 -3.09 2.83
C LEU A 25 2.87 -2.35 3.44
N THR A 26 3.12 -1.47 4.43
CA THR A 26 2.07 -0.62 5.01
C THR A 26 1.52 0.34 3.96
N LEU A 27 2.37 1.04 3.21
CA LEU A 27 1.92 1.96 2.16
C LEU A 27 1.17 1.25 1.04
N MET A 28 1.62 0.06 0.61
CA MET A 28 0.88 -0.78 -0.35
C MET A 28 -0.51 -1.17 0.18
N THR A 29 -0.63 -1.45 1.49
CA THR A 29 -1.91 -1.79 2.12
C THR A 29 -2.84 -0.58 2.15
N ILE A 30 -2.33 0.59 2.57
CA ILE A 30 -3.10 1.84 2.62
C ILE A 30 -3.58 2.20 1.21
N HIS A 31 -2.70 2.14 0.22
CA HIS A 31 -3.02 2.36 -1.19
C HIS A 31 -4.15 1.46 -1.69
N PHE A 32 -4.06 0.15 -1.42
CA PHE A 32 -5.14 -0.78 -1.79
C PHE A 32 -6.48 -0.38 -1.15
N LEU A 33 -6.46 0.03 0.11
CA LEU A 33 -7.67 0.49 0.80
C LEU A 33 -8.17 1.87 0.32
N GLN A 34 -7.32 2.68 -0.30
CA GLN A 34 -7.67 4.00 -0.85
C GLN A 34 -8.24 3.93 -2.27
N CYS A 35 -7.67 3.09 -3.14
CA CYS A 35 -8.11 3.04 -4.55
C CYS A 35 -8.02 1.66 -5.21
N GLY A 36 -7.58 0.62 -4.48
CA GLY A 36 -7.54 -0.76 -4.97
C GLY A 36 -8.82 -1.55 -4.72
N CYS A 37 -9.66 -1.10 -3.79
CA CYS A 37 -11.00 -1.62 -3.51
C CYS A 37 -12.06 -0.56 -3.81
N LYS A 38 -13.31 -0.99 -4.07
CA LYS A 38 -14.42 -0.09 -4.36
C LYS A 38 -15.69 -0.60 -3.67
N PRO A 39 -16.37 0.22 -2.84
CA PRO A 39 -16.00 1.59 -2.43
C PRO A 39 -14.66 1.67 -1.65
N PRO A 40 -13.96 2.81 -1.64
CA PRO A 40 -12.71 2.92 -0.91
C PRO A 40 -12.94 2.81 0.61
N VAL A 41 -12.08 2.07 1.30
CA VAL A 41 -12.11 1.93 2.77
C VAL A 41 -11.47 3.14 3.44
N LEU A 42 -10.40 3.68 2.87
CA LEU A 42 -9.66 4.82 3.41
C LEU A 42 -9.70 6.02 2.44
N PRO A 43 -9.78 7.26 2.94
CA PRO A 43 -9.52 8.43 2.12
C PRO A 43 -8.00 8.74 2.04
N SER A 44 -7.62 9.74 1.25
CA SER A 44 -6.31 10.40 1.41
C SER A 44 -6.41 11.54 2.43
N LEU A 45 -5.72 11.40 3.56
CA LEU A 45 -5.70 12.42 4.61
C LEU A 45 -5.00 13.70 4.17
N GLN A 46 -3.91 13.59 3.41
CA GLN A 46 -3.17 14.75 2.92
C GLN A 46 -3.95 15.52 1.84
N GLN A 47 -4.84 14.84 1.09
CA GLN A 47 -5.78 15.55 0.20
C GLN A 47 -6.91 16.23 0.97
N MET A 48 -7.41 15.59 2.04
CA MET A 48 -8.52 16.15 2.83
C MET A 48 -8.09 17.31 3.72
N PHE A 49 -6.85 17.28 4.23
CA PHE A 49 -6.33 18.25 5.21
C PHE A 49 -4.93 18.74 4.82
N PRO A 50 -4.77 19.41 3.67
CA PRO A 50 -3.44 19.82 3.19
C PRO A 50 -2.71 20.72 4.20
N ASP A 51 -3.42 21.66 4.84
CA ASP A 51 -2.85 22.58 5.85
C ASP A 51 -2.34 21.86 7.10
N PHE A 52 -2.80 20.64 7.36
CA PHE A 52 -2.44 19.87 8.56
C PHE A 52 -1.25 18.92 8.31
N PHE A 53 -0.97 18.61 7.05
CA PHE A 53 0.12 17.71 6.64
C PHE A 53 1.12 18.39 5.70
N SER A 54 1.17 19.72 5.72
CA SER A 54 2.13 20.52 4.98
C SER A 54 3.52 20.45 5.61
N ASP A 55 4.55 20.79 4.84
CA ASP A 55 5.96 20.73 5.28
C ASP A 55 6.27 21.72 6.40
N ASP A 56 5.48 22.79 6.53
CA ASP A 56 5.52 23.78 7.60
C ASP A 56 4.66 23.39 8.82
N GLY A 57 3.98 22.25 8.76
CA GLY A 57 3.14 21.74 9.83
C GLY A 57 3.92 21.41 11.11
N ASN A 58 3.33 21.73 12.26
CA ASN A 58 3.94 21.44 13.55
C ASN A 58 3.66 19.98 13.96
N VAL A 59 4.72 19.16 14.00
CA VAL A 59 4.65 17.75 14.42
C VAL A 59 4.09 17.60 15.85
N GLN A 60 4.27 18.58 16.72
CA GLN A 60 3.70 18.54 18.08
C GLN A 60 2.18 18.59 18.08
N ASP A 61 1.57 19.26 17.10
CA ASP A 61 0.12 19.33 16.97
C ASP A 61 -0.43 17.99 16.45
N LEU A 62 0.33 17.29 15.59
CA LEU A 62 0.01 15.91 15.18
C LEU A 62 0.06 14.94 16.36
N MET A 63 1.07 15.04 17.23
CA MET A 63 1.19 14.15 18.39
C MET A 63 0.10 14.35 19.44
N LYS A 64 -0.47 15.57 19.52
CA LYS A 64 -1.54 15.92 20.46
C LYS A 64 -2.94 15.75 19.86
N LEU A 65 -3.04 15.36 18.59
CA LEU A 65 -4.29 15.25 17.90
C LEU A 65 -5.16 14.13 18.50
N ASP A 66 -6.31 14.49 19.05
CA ASP A 66 -7.39 13.54 19.26
C ASP A 66 -8.03 13.22 17.90
N VAL A 67 -7.62 12.10 17.31
CA VAL A 67 -8.11 11.65 16.00
C VAL A 67 -9.62 11.47 16.00
N GLN A 68 -10.21 10.94 17.07
CA GLN A 68 -11.65 10.69 17.08
C GLN A 68 -12.41 12.03 17.05
N LYS A 69 -12.01 12.98 17.89
CA LYS A 69 -12.59 14.32 17.92
C LYS A 69 -12.35 15.05 16.59
N PHE A 70 -11.14 14.97 16.04
CA PHE A 70 -10.78 15.61 14.78
C PHE A 70 -11.70 15.20 13.62
N PHE A 71 -11.99 13.90 13.50
CA PHE A 71 -12.87 13.38 12.46
C PHE A 71 -14.35 13.70 12.70
N GLN A 72 -14.79 13.70 13.97
CA GLN A 72 -16.16 14.06 14.35
C GLN A 72 -16.47 15.52 14.02
N GLU A 73 -15.59 16.46 14.41
CA GLU A 73 -15.78 17.90 14.18
C GLU A 73 -15.83 18.28 12.69
N ARG A 74 -15.18 17.48 11.84
CA ARG A 74 -15.10 17.72 10.38
C ARG A 74 -16.15 16.95 9.59
N ASN A 75 -17.11 16.29 10.25
CA ASN A 75 -18.19 15.53 9.62
C ASN A 75 -17.70 14.52 8.56
N ILE A 76 -16.55 13.89 8.80
CA ILE A 76 -15.98 12.91 7.87
C ILE A 76 -16.86 11.66 7.89
N SER A 77 -17.49 11.37 6.76
CA SER A 77 -18.40 10.23 6.63
C SER A 77 -17.64 8.91 6.68
N ARG A 78 -18.27 7.89 7.27
CA ARG A 78 -17.73 6.53 7.26
C ARG A 78 -17.70 5.99 5.82
N SER A 79 -16.70 5.14 5.56
CA SER A 79 -16.64 4.39 4.30
C SER A 79 -17.93 3.59 4.10
N GLN A 80 -18.37 3.51 2.84
CA GLN A 80 -19.49 2.69 2.40
C GLN A 80 -19.04 1.27 1.99
N ASN A 81 -17.76 0.94 2.16
CA ASN A 81 -17.25 -0.40 1.90
C ASN A 81 -17.78 -1.37 2.98
N VAL A 82 -18.35 -2.48 2.52
CA VAL A 82 -18.93 -3.54 3.37
C VAL A 82 -18.21 -4.88 3.19
N GLU A 83 -17.06 -4.89 2.49
CA GLU A 83 -16.24 -6.08 2.32
C GLU A 83 -15.69 -6.54 3.67
N SER A 84 -15.76 -7.84 3.91
CA SER A 84 -15.15 -8.48 5.07
C SER A 84 -13.62 -8.39 5.00
N LEU A 85 -12.95 -8.61 6.14
CA LEU A 85 -11.49 -8.69 6.19
C LEU A 85 -10.91 -9.75 5.25
N GLY A 86 -11.64 -10.86 5.03
CA GLY A 86 -11.23 -11.92 4.12
C GLY A 86 -11.30 -11.50 2.66
N GLU A 87 -12.37 -10.80 2.27
CA GLU A 87 -12.55 -10.25 0.92
C GLU A 87 -11.50 -9.18 0.63
N LEU A 88 -11.26 -8.25 1.56
CA LEU A 88 -10.20 -7.25 1.42
C LEU A 88 -8.81 -7.88 1.31
N LEU A 89 -8.54 -8.95 2.07
CA LEU A 89 -7.26 -9.65 1.98
C LEU A 89 -7.07 -10.35 0.63
N LEU A 90 -8.11 -11.02 0.13
CA LEU A 90 -8.10 -11.62 -1.21
C LEU A 90 -7.93 -10.53 -2.29
N GLY A 91 -8.70 -9.44 -2.17
CA GLY A 91 -8.66 -8.29 -3.07
C GLY A 91 -7.28 -7.64 -3.13
N PHE A 92 -6.58 -7.52 -1.99
CA PHE A 92 -5.21 -7.01 -1.95
C PHE A 92 -4.28 -7.84 -2.85
N PHE A 93 -4.31 -9.16 -2.75
CA PHE A 93 -3.46 -10.02 -3.55
C PHE A 93 -3.86 -10.00 -5.03
N GLN A 94 -5.17 -10.01 -5.33
CA GLN A 94 -5.67 -9.95 -6.70
C GLN A 94 -5.31 -8.62 -7.38
N TYR A 95 -5.44 -7.50 -6.66
CA TYR A 95 -5.08 -6.18 -7.15
C TYR A 95 -3.62 -6.14 -7.58
N PHE A 96 -2.72 -6.57 -6.70
CA PHE A 96 -1.28 -6.55 -6.97
C PHE A 96 -0.79 -7.65 -7.92
N SER A 97 -1.56 -8.73 -8.12
CA SER A 97 -1.22 -9.78 -9.07
C SER A 97 -1.73 -9.50 -10.49
N ASN A 98 -2.92 -8.90 -10.62
CA ASN A 98 -3.67 -8.88 -11.89
C ASN A 98 -4.01 -7.47 -12.39
N THR A 99 -4.15 -6.49 -11.50
CA THR A 99 -4.68 -5.16 -11.85
C THR A 99 -3.60 -4.09 -11.86
N PHE A 100 -2.67 -4.12 -10.90
CA PHE A 100 -1.63 -3.11 -10.76
C PHE A 100 -0.49 -3.30 -11.77
N SER A 101 -0.19 -2.25 -12.55
CA SER A 101 0.87 -2.28 -13.56
C SER A 101 2.22 -1.84 -12.99
N TRP A 102 3.02 -2.79 -12.50
CA TRP A 102 4.32 -2.53 -11.86
C TRP A 102 5.32 -1.75 -12.73
N SER A 103 5.27 -1.85 -14.06
CA SER A 103 6.27 -1.25 -14.96
C SER A 103 6.09 0.24 -15.19
N SER A 104 4.90 0.76 -14.92
CA SER A 104 4.49 2.13 -15.28
C SER A 104 3.77 2.89 -14.18
N SER A 105 3.40 2.21 -13.09
CA SER A 105 2.58 2.78 -12.01
C SER A 105 3.41 3.18 -10.81
N VAL A 106 3.10 4.35 -10.26
CA VAL A 106 3.56 4.83 -8.95
C VAL A 106 2.41 4.77 -7.96
N ILE A 107 2.66 4.13 -6.81
CA ILE A 107 1.75 4.13 -5.67
C ILE A 107 1.88 5.45 -4.93
N SER A 108 0.77 6.18 -4.74
CA SER A 108 0.72 7.41 -3.95
C SER A 108 -0.36 7.35 -2.88
N VAL A 109 0.07 7.21 -1.63
CA VAL A 109 -0.84 7.32 -0.48
C VAL A 109 -1.27 8.78 -0.26
N ARG A 110 -0.35 9.72 -0.54
CA ARG A 110 -0.59 11.16 -0.46
C ARG A 110 -1.69 11.61 -1.40
N LEU A 111 -1.72 11.11 -2.64
CA LEU A 111 -2.77 11.43 -3.62
C LEU A 111 -3.97 10.46 -3.54
N GLY A 112 -3.84 9.34 -2.82
CA GLY A 112 -4.86 8.30 -2.76
C GLY A 112 -5.15 7.64 -4.10
N ARG A 113 -4.15 7.57 -5.00
CA ARG A 113 -4.31 7.04 -6.36
C ARG A 113 -3.00 6.50 -6.91
N VAL A 114 -3.12 5.79 -8.03
CA VAL A 114 -1.99 5.49 -8.92
C VAL A 114 -1.77 6.68 -9.87
N TYR A 115 -0.50 7.02 -10.12
CA TYR A 115 -0.13 7.90 -11.23
C TYR A 115 1.03 7.32 -12.03
N SER A 116 1.22 7.78 -13.26
CA SER A 116 2.32 7.38 -14.13
C SER A 116 3.50 8.32 -13.97
N THR A 117 4.72 7.80 -14.16
CA THR A 117 5.90 8.67 -14.34
C THR A 117 5.75 9.51 -15.61
N GLU A 118 6.49 10.61 -15.71
CA GLU A 118 6.48 11.50 -16.88
C GLU A 118 6.70 10.75 -18.20
N PHE A 119 7.56 9.74 -18.18
CA PHE A 119 7.90 8.91 -19.34
C PHE A 119 7.03 7.64 -19.48
N GLY A 120 6.02 7.46 -18.62
CA GLY A 120 5.16 6.27 -18.63
C GLY A 120 5.85 4.95 -18.27
N VAL A 121 7.14 4.99 -17.88
CA VAL A 121 7.95 3.83 -17.50
C VAL A 121 8.77 4.18 -16.27
N LEU A 122 8.92 3.22 -15.35
CA LEU A 122 9.78 3.40 -14.18
C LEU A 122 11.27 3.49 -14.57
N PRO A 123 12.09 4.23 -13.82
CA PRO A 123 13.53 4.27 -14.04
C PRO A 123 14.18 2.89 -13.98
N LYS A 124 15.34 2.73 -14.64
CA LYS A 124 16.09 1.47 -14.64
C LYS A 124 16.39 0.99 -13.21
N ASN A 125 16.27 -0.31 -12.98
CA ASN A 125 16.45 -0.97 -11.68
C ASN A 125 15.50 -0.47 -10.57
N LYS A 126 14.38 0.17 -10.93
CA LYS A 126 13.26 0.47 -10.03
C LYS A 126 12.06 -0.37 -10.43
N TYR A 127 11.93 -1.54 -9.83
CA TYR A 127 10.86 -2.48 -10.16
C TYR A 127 9.54 -2.20 -9.44
N ILE A 128 9.61 -1.53 -8.30
CA ILE A 128 8.48 -1.12 -7.49
C ILE A 128 8.68 0.34 -7.14
N TYR A 129 7.66 1.17 -7.37
CA TYR A 129 7.69 2.58 -7.01
C TYR A 129 6.54 2.93 -6.10
N ILE A 130 6.90 3.30 -4.88
CA ILE A 130 5.98 3.77 -3.85
C ILE A 130 6.49 5.14 -3.41
N GLU A 131 5.72 6.17 -3.73
CA GLU A 131 5.99 7.54 -3.32
C GLU A 131 5.95 7.64 -1.79
N GLU A 132 6.99 8.23 -1.22
CA GLU A 132 7.02 8.64 0.17
C GLU A 132 6.08 9.86 0.34
N PRO A 133 5.07 9.80 1.22
CA PRO A 133 4.03 10.82 1.31
C PRO A 133 4.48 12.24 1.69
N PHE A 134 5.68 12.45 2.21
CA PHE A 134 6.19 13.76 2.62
C PHE A 134 7.34 14.24 1.73
N ASP A 135 8.29 13.37 1.37
CA ASP A 135 9.48 13.78 0.60
C ASP A 135 9.50 13.31 -0.87
N SER A 136 8.46 12.58 -1.30
CA SER A 136 8.29 12.06 -2.66
C SER A 136 9.39 11.09 -3.15
N ASN A 137 10.27 10.59 -2.28
CA ASN A 137 11.25 9.56 -2.66
C ASN A 137 10.59 8.19 -2.88
N ASN A 138 11.31 7.25 -3.52
CA ASN A 138 10.84 5.87 -3.62
C ASN A 138 11.21 5.05 -2.37
N VAL A 139 10.22 4.66 -1.57
CA VAL A 139 10.44 3.85 -0.35
C VAL A 139 10.83 2.39 -0.65
N ALA A 140 10.52 1.90 -1.85
CA ALA A 140 10.83 0.54 -2.30
C ALA A 140 12.19 0.44 -3.02
N LYS A 141 13.09 1.40 -2.81
CA LYS A 141 14.43 1.44 -3.41
C LYS A 141 15.29 0.20 -3.15
N THR A 142 14.98 -0.57 -2.12
CA THR A 142 15.66 -1.83 -1.77
C THR A 142 15.34 -2.96 -2.74
N VAL A 143 14.23 -2.89 -3.49
CA VAL A 143 13.90 -3.87 -4.52
C VAL A 143 14.57 -3.44 -5.83
N TYR A 144 15.88 -3.62 -5.91
CA TYR A 144 16.72 -3.15 -7.02
C TYR A 144 17.13 -4.24 -8.01
N ASN A 145 16.79 -5.51 -7.75
CA ASN A 145 17.11 -6.64 -8.64
C ASN A 145 15.84 -7.37 -9.10
N SER A 146 15.91 -7.96 -10.29
CA SER A 146 14.79 -8.64 -10.94
C SER A 146 14.39 -9.94 -10.24
N GLU A 147 15.32 -10.63 -9.60
CA GLU A 147 15.07 -11.88 -8.88
C GLU A 147 14.11 -11.66 -7.72
N ASN A 148 14.42 -10.72 -6.83
CA ASN A 148 13.58 -10.36 -5.70
C ASN A 148 12.24 -9.79 -6.16
N PHE A 149 12.24 -8.96 -7.21
CA PHE A 149 11.00 -8.46 -7.79
C PHE A 149 10.09 -9.59 -8.29
N ASN A 150 10.65 -10.55 -9.05
CA ASN A 150 9.90 -11.70 -9.55
C ASN A 150 9.44 -12.60 -8.41
N LYS A 151 10.25 -12.80 -7.37
CA LYS A 151 9.87 -13.52 -6.15
C LYS A 151 8.67 -12.85 -5.48
N ILE A 152 8.68 -11.53 -5.31
CA ILE A 152 7.57 -10.76 -4.73
C ILE A 152 6.29 -10.98 -5.54
N LYS A 153 6.33 -10.74 -6.86
CA LYS A 153 5.15 -10.95 -7.75
C LYS A 153 4.63 -12.38 -7.65
N MET A 154 5.51 -13.37 -7.75
CA MET A 154 5.15 -14.79 -7.66
C MET A 154 4.44 -15.11 -6.35
N LYS A 155 4.97 -14.62 -5.22
CA LYS A 155 4.33 -14.88 -3.91
C LYS A 155 2.95 -14.21 -3.81
N ILE A 156 2.80 -12.99 -4.31
CA ILE A 156 1.49 -12.30 -4.38
C ILE A 156 0.49 -13.12 -5.20
N SER A 157 0.87 -13.52 -6.43
CA SER A 157 0.00 -14.32 -7.31
C SER A 157 -0.37 -15.68 -6.71
N LEU A 158 0.57 -16.36 -6.04
CA LEU A 158 0.30 -17.61 -5.36
C LEU A 158 -0.68 -17.42 -4.19
N ALA A 159 -0.55 -16.35 -3.42
CA ALA A 159 -1.47 -16.04 -2.33
C ALA A 159 -2.90 -15.78 -2.84
N ALA A 160 -3.03 -15.00 -3.92
CA ALA A 160 -4.32 -14.77 -4.59
C ALA A 160 -4.97 -16.09 -5.03
N ASN A 161 -4.21 -16.97 -5.69
CA ASN A 161 -4.70 -18.25 -6.17
C ASN A 161 -5.10 -19.18 -5.03
N LYS A 162 -4.29 -19.28 -3.97
CA LYS A 162 -4.57 -20.14 -2.83
C LYS A 162 -5.81 -19.70 -2.07
N LEU A 163 -5.98 -18.40 -1.79
CA LEU A 163 -7.18 -17.89 -1.12
C LEU A 163 -8.44 -18.08 -1.98
N ARG A 164 -8.33 -17.99 -3.31
CA ARG A 164 -9.46 -18.23 -4.22
C ARG A 164 -9.93 -19.68 -4.19
N VAL A 165 -9.00 -20.65 -4.11
CA VAL A 165 -9.32 -22.09 -4.10
C VAL A 165 -9.68 -22.57 -2.69
N SER A 166 -8.97 -22.07 -1.68
CA SER A 166 -9.14 -22.43 -0.28
C SER A 166 -9.09 -21.14 0.56
N PRO A 167 -10.26 -20.55 0.88
CA PRO A 167 -10.39 -19.28 1.60
C PRO A 167 -10.10 -19.47 3.10
N SER A 168 -8.90 -19.94 3.40
CA SER A 168 -8.37 -20.18 4.74
C SER A 168 -7.06 -19.44 4.88
N LEU A 169 -6.90 -18.68 5.96
CA LEU A 169 -5.64 -17.99 6.25
C LEU A 169 -4.46 -18.97 6.32
N LYS A 170 -4.69 -20.21 6.77
CA LYS A 170 -3.65 -21.26 6.84
C LYS A 170 -3.08 -21.63 5.46
N SER A 171 -3.81 -21.38 4.37
CA SER A 171 -3.32 -21.73 3.02
C SER A 171 -2.17 -20.83 2.57
N ILE A 172 -2.10 -19.61 3.11
CA ILE A 172 -1.12 -18.59 2.71
C ILE A 172 -0.10 -18.24 3.78
N ILE A 173 -0.23 -18.72 5.02
CA ILE A 173 0.73 -18.39 6.09
C ILE A 173 1.91 -19.35 6.09
#